data_AF-A0A352VQI5-F1
#
_entry.id   AF-A0A352VQI5-F1
#
_cell.length_a   1.000
_cell.length_b   1.000
_cell.length_c   1.000
_cell.angle_alpha   90.00
_cell.angle_beta   90.00
_cell.angle_gamma   90.00
#
_symmetry.space_group_name_H-M   'P 1'
#
loop_
_entity.id
_entity.type
_entity.pdbx_description
1 polymer ?
#
loop_
_entity_poly.entity_id
_entity_poly.type
_entity_poly.pdbx_seq_one_letter_code
_entity_poly.pdbx_strand_id
1 'polypeptide(L)'
;GVVGRGDGTLLLDDRAPQALSVDVDTFAAARAAYRTAKHRMISVTALRGEHDWVAALETALLAGVRGYDTPPVPQWAANVGIAGLKKWHRLLTKPTEKKSWHRIFAEGSRAAIGLTRLYDCVTHAYTVPGAGRSLYADFLEEAAEVLGGERTSDAASAFRRSGELWSRLAAIASGASDDLTRYAELADLRSAQLDEQPVAEQMA
;
A
#
# COMPACT_ATOMS: atom_id res chain seq x y z
N GLY A 1 -11.76 1.74 9.40
CA GLY A 1 -12.93 2.62 9.15
C GLY A 1 -14.18 1.99 9.74
N VAL A 2 -15.39 2.47 9.45
CA VAL A 2 -16.60 1.69 9.77
C VAL A 2 -16.62 0.47 8.84
N VAL A 3 -16.64 -0.73 9.39
CA VAL A 3 -16.60 -2.01 8.65
C VAL A 3 -17.87 -2.84 8.82
N GLY A 4 -18.70 -2.51 9.81
CA GLY A 4 -19.98 -3.18 10.04
C GLY A 4 -20.99 -2.25 10.70
N ARG A 5 -22.27 -2.60 10.58
CA ARG A 5 -23.39 -1.90 11.22
C ARG A 5 -24.38 -2.92 11.73
N GLY A 6 -24.76 -2.79 12.99
CA GLY A 6 -25.89 -3.49 13.59
C GLY A 6 -26.96 -2.52 14.08
N ASP A 7 -27.90 -3.02 14.87
CA ASP A 7 -28.96 -2.22 15.46
C ASP A 7 -28.39 -1.27 16.52
N GLY A 8 -28.20 -0.01 16.13
CA GLY A 8 -27.69 1.06 17.00
C GLY A 8 -26.17 1.06 17.22
N THR A 9 -25.44 0.11 16.64
CA THR A 9 -23.98 -0.02 16.81
C THR A 9 -23.22 -0.06 15.49
N LEU A 10 -22.00 0.45 15.51
CA LEU A 10 -21.04 0.45 14.41
C LEU A 10 -19.81 -0.33 14.83
N LEU A 11 -19.27 -1.14 13.91
CA LEU A 11 -17.98 -1.78 14.08
C LEU A 11 -16.91 -0.92 13.39
N LEU A 12 -15.92 -0.49 14.16
CA LEU A 12 -14.79 0.31 13.69
C LEU A 12 -13.54 -0.55 13.61
N ASP A 13 -12.98 -0.65 12.41
CA ASP A 13 -11.61 -1.10 12.21
C ASP A 13 -10.67 0.08 12.44
N ASP A 14 -9.96 0.08 13.56
CA ASP A 14 -8.88 1.01 13.88
C ASP A 14 -7.50 0.31 13.85
N ARG A 15 -7.42 -0.84 13.17
CA ARG A 15 -6.29 -1.77 13.18
C ARG A 15 -6.01 -2.42 14.54
N ALA A 16 -6.94 -2.38 15.49
CA ALA A 16 -6.92 -3.27 16.64
C ALA A 16 -7.18 -4.72 16.20
N PRO A 17 -6.78 -5.72 17.01
CA PRO A 17 -7.05 -7.12 16.72
C PRO A 17 -8.54 -7.40 16.45
N GLN A 18 -9.44 -6.73 17.17
CA GLN A 18 -10.89 -6.86 16.98
C GLN A 18 -11.49 -5.50 16.64
N ALA A 19 -12.50 -5.51 15.77
CA ALA A 19 -13.26 -4.29 15.46
C ALA A 19 -13.90 -3.73 16.73
N LEU A 20 -13.72 -2.43 16.95
CA LEU A 20 -14.29 -1.74 18.10
C LEU A 20 -15.77 -1.49 17.87
N SER A 21 -16.63 -2.05 18.73
CA SER A 21 -18.05 -1.71 18.74
C SER A 21 -18.26 -0.35 19.40
N VAL A 22 -18.96 0.53 18.69
CA VAL A 22 -19.29 1.89 19.12
C VAL A 22 -20.75 2.18 18.84
N ASP A 23 -21.43 2.78 19.81
CA ASP A 23 -22.78 3.32 19.65
C ASP A 23 -22.83 4.40 18.55
N VAL A 24 -23.91 4.39 17.75
CA VAL A 24 -24.08 5.29 16.60
C VAL A 24 -24.04 6.76 17.03
N ASP A 25 -24.66 7.12 18.15
CA ASP A 25 -24.71 8.50 18.62
C ASP A 25 -23.35 8.95 19.12
N THR A 26 -22.63 8.07 19.81
CA THR A 26 -21.24 8.29 20.23
C THR A 26 -20.34 8.54 19.02
N PHE A 27 -20.45 7.72 17.97
CA PHE A 27 -19.70 7.93 16.72
C PHE A 27 -20.06 9.25 16.05
N ALA A 28 -21.35 9.58 15.98
CA ALA A 28 -21.83 10.81 15.37
C ALA A 28 -21.30 12.05 16.11
N ALA A 29 -21.34 12.04 17.45
CA ALA A 29 -20.80 13.09 18.30
C ALA A 29 -19.28 13.24 18.12
N ALA A 30 -18.53 12.14 18.12
CA ALA A 30 -17.09 12.13 17.93
C ALA A 30 -16.69 12.70 16.56
N ARG A 31 -17.44 12.37 15.50
CA ARG A 31 -17.23 12.96 14.17
C ARG A 31 -17.53 14.46 14.22
N ALA A 32 -18.71 14.87 14.69
CA ALA A 32 -19.11 16.28 14.72
C ALA A 32 -18.12 17.19 15.47
N ALA A 33 -17.36 16.66 16.43
CA ALA A 33 -16.31 17.39 17.13
C ALA A 33 -15.16 17.86 16.21
N TYR A 34 -14.83 17.12 15.14
CA TYR A 34 -13.75 17.49 14.21
C TYR A 34 -14.26 18.31 13.02
N ARG A 35 -14.59 19.59 13.30
CA ARG A 35 -15.29 20.52 12.40
C ARG A 35 -14.68 20.71 11.01
N THR A 36 -13.38 20.53 10.85
CA THR A 36 -12.69 20.66 9.55
C THR A 36 -12.89 19.45 8.63
N ALA A 37 -13.22 18.28 9.18
CA ALA A 37 -13.55 17.12 8.37
C ALA A 37 -14.98 17.21 7.86
N LYS A 38 -15.15 16.99 6.55
CA LYS A 38 -16.49 16.89 5.93
C LYS A 38 -17.16 15.54 6.17
N HIS A 39 -16.47 14.61 6.84
CA HIS A 39 -16.99 13.30 7.21
C HIS A 39 -17.70 12.55 6.07
N ARG A 40 -17.19 12.67 4.84
CA ARG A 40 -17.77 11.98 3.70
C ARG A 40 -17.38 10.51 3.76
N MET A 41 -18.39 9.65 3.79
CA MET A 41 -18.27 8.21 3.67
C MET A 41 -19.23 7.79 2.56
N ILE A 42 -18.71 7.07 1.58
CA ILE A 42 -19.49 6.56 0.45
C ILE A 42 -19.50 5.05 0.61
N SER A 43 -20.69 4.47 0.61
CA SER A 43 -20.87 3.02 0.51
C SER A 43 -21.52 2.74 -0.84
N VAL A 44 -20.86 1.91 -1.65
CA VAL A 44 -21.44 1.42 -2.90
C VAL A 44 -22.25 0.17 -2.54
N THR A 45 -23.58 0.30 -2.47
CA THR A 45 -24.47 -0.80 -2.03
C THR A 45 -25.00 -1.64 -3.20
N ALA A 46 -25.01 -1.08 -4.41
CA ALA A 46 -25.37 -1.78 -5.62
C ALA A 46 -24.84 -1.00 -6.85
N LEU A 47 -24.43 -1.74 -7.86
CA LEU A 47 -24.25 -1.23 -9.22
C LEU A 47 -25.59 -1.38 -9.95
N ARG A 48 -26.06 -0.32 -10.62
CA ARG A 48 -27.36 -0.31 -11.31
C ARG A 48 -27.18 0.11 -12.76
N GLY A 49 -27.88 -0.58 -13.67
CA GLY A 49 -27.86 -0.31 -15.10
C GLY A 49 -26.77 -1.08 -15.84
N GLU A 50 -26.67 -0.85 -17.14
CA GLU A 50 -25.57 -1.38 -17.96
C GLU A 50 -24.30 -0.57 -17.69
N HIS A 51 -23.16 -1.27 -17.69
CA HIS A 51 -21.85 -0.68 -17.44
C HIS A 51 -20.89 -1.03 -18.56
N ASP A 52 -20.27 0.00 -19.13
CA ASP A 52 -19.16 -0.18 -20.06
C ASP A 52 -17.88 -0.45 -19.27
N TRP A 53 -17.67 -1.73 -18.96
CA TRP A 53 -16.52 -2.20 -18.18
C TRP A 53 -15.20 -1.99 -18.91
N VAL A 54 -15.20 -2.04 -20.24
CA VAL A 54 -14.02 -1.78 -21.06
C VAL A 54 -13.60 -0.32 -20.87
N ALA A 55 -14.50 0.63 -21.13
CA ALA A 55 -14.19 2.06 -20.98
C ALA A 55 -13.84 2.44 -19.53
N ALA A 56 -14.52 1.84 -18.55
CA ALA A 56 -14.24 2.08 -17.13
C ALA A 56 -12.81 1.62 -16.76
N LEU A 57 -12.42 0.43 -17.21
CA LEU A 57 -11.11 -0.15 -16.91
C LEU A 57 -9.98 0.57 -17.65
N GLU A 58 -10.16 0.92 -18.92
CA GLU A 58 -9.22 1.78 -19.66
C GLU A 58 -9.01 3.13 -18.95
N THR A 59 -10.11 3.74 -18.50
CA THR A 59 -10.07 5.02 -17.77
C THR A 59 -9.30 4.87 -16.45
N ALA A 60 -9.54 3.79 -15.71
CA ALA A 60 -8.88 3.51 -14.45
C ALA A 60 -7.37 3.29 -14.62
N LEU A 61 -6.96 2.48 -15.61
CA LEU A 61 -5.55 2.26 -15.95
C LEU A 61 -4.85 3.55 -16.33
N LEU A 62 -5.46 4.35 -17.21
CA LEU A 62 -4.92 5.64 -17.61
C LEU A 62 -4.81 6.62 -16.44
N ALA A 63 -5.77 6.61 -15.51
CA ALA A 63 -5.69 7.41 -14.29
C ALA A 63 -4.52 6.98 -13.40
N GLY A 64 -4.30 5.66 -13.25
CA GLY A 64 -3.16 5.11 -12.52
C GLY A 64 -1.82 5.54 -13.13
N VAL A 65 -1.66 5.40 -14.45
CA VAL A 65 -0.46 5.84 -15.19
C VAL A 65 -0.22 7.34 -14.98
N ARG A 66 -1.25 8.18 -15.17
CA ARG A 66 -1.14 9.63 -14.96
C ARG A 66 -0.75 9.98 -13.52
N GLY A 67 -1.22 9.23 -12.53
CA GLY A 67 -0.87 9.44 -11.12
C GLY A 67 0.62 9.17 -10.81
N TYR A 68 1.30 8.37 -11.63
CA TYR A 68 2.75 8.16 -11.50
C TYR A 68 3.60 9.32 -12.05
N ASP A 69 3.05 10.11 -12.96
CA ASP A 69 3.70 11.28 -13.54
C ASP A 69 3.26 12.59 -12.88
N THR A 70 2.02 12.64 -12.39
CA THR A 70 1.41 13.83 -11.80
C THR A 70 1.29 13.65 -10.29
N PRO A 71 2.11 14.34 -9.48
CA PRO A 71 2.05 14.19 -8.05
C PRO A 71 0.71 14.73 -7.50
N PRO A 72 0.10 14.07 -6.49
CA PRO A 72 -1.13 14.57 -5.87
C PRO A 72 -0.90 15.90 -5.13
N VAL A 73 0.35 16.19 -4.80
CA VAL A 73 0.79 17.35 -4.04
C VAL A 73 2.04 17.92 -4.72
N PRO A 74 1.96 19.07 -5.43
CA PRO A 74 3.05 19.57 -6.28
C PRO A 74 4.39 19.74 -5.56
N GLN A 75 4.39 20.21 -4.31
CA GLN A 75 5.62 20.37 -3.51
C GLN A 75 6.34 19.05 -3.21
N TRP A 76 5.69 17.91 -3.41
CA TRP A 76 6.25 16.57 -3.20
C TRP A 76 6.52 15.82 -4.50
N ALA A 77 6.48 16.50 -5.66
CA ALA A 77 6.76 15.90 -6.98
C ALA A 77 8.01 15.03 -7.00
N ALA A 78 9.08 15.47 -6.34
CA ALA A 78 10.35 14.76 -6.32
C ALA A 78 10.37 13.53 -5.39
N ASN A 79 9.30 13.22 -4.65
CA ASN A 79 9.23 12.13 -3.67
C ASN A 79 8.19 11.06 -4.03
N VAL A 80 7.41 11.25 -5.08
CA VAL A 80 6.32 10.35 -5.49
C VAL A 80 6.47 9.95 -6.95
N GLY A 81 5.81 8.87 -7.34
CA GLY A 81 5.77 8.40 -8.73
C GLY A 81 7.15 8.12 -9.33
N ILE A 82 7.27 8.28 -10.66
CA ILE A 82 8.49 7.99 -11.41
C ILE A 82 9.65 8.93 -11.01
N ALA A 83 9.35 10.21 -10.74
CA ALA A 83 10.35 11.19 -10.31
C ALA A 83 10.96 10.80 -8.95
N GLY A 84 10.13 10.37 -8.00
CA GLY A 84 10.56 9.84 -6.71
C GLY A 84 11.45 8.61 -6.85
N LEU A 85 11.05 7.63 -7.68
CA LEU A 85 11.83 6.42 -7.93
C LEU A 85 13.19 6.72 -8.58
N LYS A 86 13.24 7.62 -9.57
CA LYS A 86 14.51 8.08 -10.19
C LYS A 86 15.43 8.76 -9.19
N LYS A 87 14.87 9.61 -8.32
CA LYS A 87 15.62 10.25 -7.24
C LYS A 87 16.16 9.19 -6.27
N TRP A 88 15.32 8.26 -5.82
CA TRP A 88 15.71 7.23 -4.87
C TRP A 88 16.80 6.31 -5.44
N HIS A 89 16.66 5.87 -6.70
CA HIS A 89 17.70 5.14 -7.42
C HIS A 89 19.05 5.89 -7.36
N ARG A 90 19.07 7.20 -7.66
CA ARG A 90 20.28 8.01 -7.57
C ARG A 90 20.85 8.07 -6.14
N LEU A 91 19.99 8.20 -5.12
CA LEU A 91 20.45 8.23 -3.72
C LEU A 91 21.02 6.89 -3.27
N LEU A 92 20.54 5.78 -3.83
CA LEU A 92 21.08 4.45 -3.61
C LEU A 92 22.42 4.26 -4.33
N THR A 93 22.52 4.62 -5.61
CA THR A 93 23.64 4.21 -6.48
C THR A 93 24.77 5.22 -6.62
N LYS A 94 24.60 6.47 -6.17
CA LYS A 94 25.62 7.52 -6.30
C LYS A 94 26.17 7.95 -4.93
N PRO A 95 27.29 7.37 -4.46
CA PRO A 95 27.87 7.65 -3.14
C PRO A 95 28.27 9.11 -2.92
N THR A 96 28.56 9.84 -4.00
CA THR A 96 28.98 11.24 -3.96
C THR A 96 27.82 12.22 -3.70
N GLU A 97 26.56 11.79 -3.79
CA GLU A 97 25.40 12.63 -3.49
C GLU A 97 25.35 13.02 -2.01
N LYS A 98 25.00 14.28 -1.71
CA LYS A 98 24.94 14.78 -0.33
C LYS A 98 24.02 13.94 0.56
N LYS A 99 22.94 13.41 0.01
CA LYS A 99 21.96 12.56 0.71
C LYS A 99 22.02 11.08 0.30
N SER A 100 23.16 10.62 -0.20
CA SER A 100 23.33 9.20 -0.57
C SER A 100 23.12 8.29 0.63
N TRP A 101 22.55 7.12 0.39
CA TRP A 101 22.44 6.06 1.40
C TRP A 101 23.81 5.63 1.91
N HIS A 102 24.82 5.61 1.04
CA HIS A 102 26.22 5.31 1.40
C HIS A 102 26.81 6.28 2.41
N ARG A 103 26.24 7.49 2.55
CA ARG A 103 26.68 8.50 3.52
C ARG A 103 25.79 8.56 4.75
N ILE A 104 24.47 8.52 4.55
CA ILE A 104 23.52 8.67 5.65
C ILE A 104 23.43 7.38 6.47
N PHE A 105 23.43 6.23 5.80
CA PHE A 105 23.17 4.91 6.38
C PHE A 105 24.38 3.98 6.29
N ALA A 106 25.59 4.55 6.37
CA ALA A 106 26.83 3.82 6.17
C ALA A 106 27.04 2.70 7.19
N GLU A 107 26.70 2.94 8.45
CA GLU A 107 27.03 2.02 9.54
C GLU A 107 26.11 2.17 10.77
N GLY A 108 26.20 1.18 11.66
CA GLY A 108 25.60 1.18 12.99
C GLY A 108 24.09 1.40 12.99
N SER A 109 23.61 2.21 13.94
CA SER A 109 22.18 2.48 14.13
C SER A 109 21.52 3.13 12.92
N ARG A 110 22.25 3.92 12.14
CA ARG A 110 21.71 4.53 10.92
C ARG A 110 21.49 3.48 9.83
N ALA A 111 22.45 2.58 9.62
CA ALA A 111 22.26 1.46 8.71
C ALA A 111 21.04 0.62 9.13
N ALA A 112 20.92 0.30 10.42
CA ALA A 112 19.77 -0.45 10.94
C ALA A 112 18.43 0.27 10.65
N ILE A 113 18.32 1.58 10.90
CA ILE A 113 17.11 2.36 10.60
C ILE A 113 16.79 2.35 9.10
N GLY A 114 17.81 2.54 8.24
CA GLY A 114 17.61 2.57 6.79
C GLY A 114 17.12 1.23 6.24
N LEU A 115 17.72 0.13 6.68
CA LEU A 115 17.45 -1.22 6.20
C LEU A 115 16.12 -1.77 6.75
N THR A 116 15.83 -1.58 8.05
CA THR A 116 14.51 -1.92 8.62
C THR A 116 13.40 -1.14 7.91
N ARG A 117 13.59 0.17 7.71
CA ARG A 117 12.58 0.98 7.01
C ARG A 117 12.40 0.57 5.55
N LEU A 118 13.48 0.15 4.88
CA LEU A 118 13.41 -0.38 3.52
C LEU A 118 12.55 -1.64 3.48
N TYR A 119 12.85 -2.60 4.34
CA TYR A 119 12.10 -3.85 4.45
C TYR A 119 10.62 -3.57 4.75
N ASP A 120 10.31 -2.77 5.78
CA ASP A 120 8.94 -2.40 6.13
C ASP A 120 8.18 -1.80 4.95
N CYS A 121 8.75 -0.80 4.27
CA CYS A 121 8.09 -0.12 3.16
C CYS A 121 7.84 -1.01 1.94
N VAL A 122 8.61 -2.08 1.77
CA VAL A 122 8.47 -3.00 0.64
C VAL A 122 7.58 -4.19 0.98
N THR A 123 7.52 -4.57 2.26
CA THR A 123 6.83 -5.79 2.70
C THR A 123 5.47 -5.52 3.36
N HIS A 124 5.33 -4.47 4.19
CA HIS A 124 4.17 -4.28 5.06
C HIS A 124 3.55 -2.88 5.06
N ALA A 125 4.38 -1.83 5.01
CA ALA A 125 3.92 -0.47 5.28
C ALA A 125 3.22 0.11 4.04
N TYR A 126 1.91 0.29 4.17
CA TYR A 126 1.05 0.90 3.14
C TYR A 126 0.93 0.10 1.84
N THR A 127 1.40 -1.14 1.83
CA THR A 127 1.44 -2.00 0.65
C THR A 127 1.51 -3.47 1.04
N VAL A 128 1.21 -4.37 0.10
CA VAL A 128 1.44 -5.82 0.24
C VAL A 128 2.86 -6.16 -0.21
N PRO A 129 3.40 -7.37 0.10
CA PRO A 129 4.76 -7.73 -0.25
C PRO A 129 5.16 -7.47 -1.71
N GLY A 130 6.45 -7.17 -1.92
CA GLY A 130 6.96 -6.77 -3.24
C GLY A 130 6.48 -5.38 -3.66
N ALA A 131 6.23 -4.49 -2.70
CA ALA A 131 5.69 -3.14 -2.87
C ALA A 131 4.35 -3.10 -3.66
N GLY A 132 3.55 -4.16 -3.55
CA GLY A 132 2.25 -4.30 -4.22
C GLY A 132 2.30 -4.55 -5.72
N ARG A 133 3.48 -4.87 -6.27
CA ARG A 133 3.66 -5.00 -7.73
C ARG A 133 3.09 -6.31 -8.25
N SER A 134 3.20 -7.39 -7.48
CA SER A 134 2.58 -8.67 -7.82
C SER A 134 1.05 -8.57 -7.81
N LEU A 135 0.46 -7.97 -6.76
CA LEU A 135 -0.98 -7.73 -6.71
C LEU A 135 -1.48 -6.88 -7.90
N TYR A 136 -0.72 -5.86 -8.30
CA TYR A 136 -1.05 -5.08 -9.49
C TYR A 136 -0.85 -5.87 -10.80
N ALA A 137 0.09 -6.81 -10.85
CA ALA A 137 0.25 -7.70 -11.99
C ALA A 137 -0.96 -8.63 -12.13
N ASP A 138 -1.45 -9.20 -11.04
CA ASP A 138 -2.63 -10.08 -11.04
C ASP A 138 -3.87 -9.30 -11.52
N PHE A 139 -4.05 -8.07 -11.04
CA PHE A 139 -5.06 -7.15 -11.57
C PHE A 139 -4.91 -6.89 -13.08
N LEU A 140 -3.68 -6.71 -13.59
CA LEU A 140 -3.45 -6.48 -15.01
C LEU A 140 -3.74 -7.73 -15.86
N GLU A 141 -3.55 -8.94 -15.32
CA GLU A 141 -3.94 -10.17 -16.01
C GLU A 141 -5.45 -10.31 -16.11
N GLU A 142 -6.18 -10.10 -15.01
CA GLU A 142 -7.64 -10.04 -15.03
C GLU A 142 -8.15 -8.94 -15.97
N ALA A 143 -7.48 -7.78 -15.99
CA ALA A 143 -7.80 -6.69 -16.90
C ALA A 143 -7.56 -7.07 -18.37
N ALA A 144 -6.56 -7.90 -18.66
CA ALA A 144 -6.26 -8.34 -20.02
C ALA A 144 -7.36 -9.25 -20.58
N GLU A 145 -8.05 -10.02 -19.74
CA GLU A 145 -9.21 -10.83 -20.14
C GLU A 145 -10.38 -9.95 -20.62
N VAL A 146 -10.56 -8.77 -20.01
CA VAL A 146 -11.65 -7.83 -20.34
C VAL A 146 -11.28 -6.92 -21.52
N LEU A 147 -10.09 -6.33 -21.49
CA LEU A 147 -9.65 -5.36 -22.51
C LEU A 147 -9.18 -6.04 -23.80
N GLY A 148 -8.73 -7.28 -23.70
CA GLY A 148 -7.97 -7.94 -24.73
C GLY A 148 -6.59 -7.32 -24.95
N GLY A 149 -5.72 -8.07 -25.62
CA GLY A 149 -4.48 -7.55 -26.19
C GLY A 149 -3.21 -7.81 -25.40
N GLU A 150 -2.13 -8.04 -26.14
CA GLU A 150 -0.81 -8.40 -25.64
C GLU A 150 -0.20 -7.35 -24.72
N ARG A 151 -0.53 -6.07 -24.92
CA ARG A 151 0.07 -4.95 -24.16
C ARG A 151 -0.27 -4.98 -22.66
N THR A 152 -1.48 -5.41 -22.29
CA THR A 152 -1.89 -5.48 -20.88
C THR A 152 -1.20 -6.67 -20.21
N SER A 153 -1.11 -7.81 -20.90
CA SER A 153 -0.37 -8.99 -20.45
C SER A 153 1.14 -8.74 -20.31
N ASP A 154 1.73 -7.99 -21.24
CA ASP A 154 3.13 -7.55 -21.16
C ASP A 154 3.37 -6.65 -19.93
N ALA A 155 2.44 -5.73 -19.68
CA ALA A 155 2.49 -4.88 -18.49
C ALA A 155 2.37 -5.71 -17.21
N ALA A 156 1.48 -6.69 -17.16
CA ALA A 156 1.37 -7.62 -16.03
C ALA A 156 2.70 -8.35 -15.78
N SER A 157 3.30 -8.91 -16.84
CA SER A 157 4.59 -9.59 -16.77
C SER A 157 5.71 -8.66 -16.26
N ALA A 158 5.75 -7.42 -16.73
CA ALA A 158 6.71 -6.41 -16.26
C ALA A 158 6.50 -6.05 -14.78
N PHE A 159 5.24 -5.93 -14.33
CA PHE A 159 4.92 -5.68 -12.92
C PHE A 159 5.29 -6.87 -12.04
N ARG A 160 5.01 -8.11 -12.47
CA ARG A 160 5.41 -9.31 -11.74
C ARG A 160 6.93 -9.38 -11.57
N ARG A 161 7.67 -9.12 -12.65
CA ARG A 161 9.14 -9.03 -12.58
C ARG A 161 9.60 -7.90 -11.65
N SER A 162 8.92 -6.76 -11.66
CA SER A 162 9.21 -5.67 -10.72
C SER A 162 9.01 -6.11 -9.28
N GLY A 163 7.92 -6.82 -8.97
CA GLY A 163 7.64 -7.38 -7.64
C GLY A 163 8.76 -8.28 -7.15
N GLU A 164 9.24 -9.21 -7.99
CA GLU A 164 10.38 -10.07 -7.63
C GLU A 164 11.66 -9.28 -7.32
N LEU A 165 11.91 -8.18 -8.04
CA LEU A 165 13.09 -7.34 -7.80
C LEU A 165 12.95 -6.55 -6.50
N TRP A 166 11.75 -6.06 -6.19
CA TRP A 166 11.45 -5.43 -4.91
C TRP A 166 11.57 -6.40 -3.74
N SER A 167 11.01 -7.60 -3.85
CA SER A 167 11.15 -8.64 -2.82
C SER A 167 12.61 -9.03 -2.61
N ARG A 168 13.42 -9.12 -3.67
CA ARG A 168 14.87 -9.33 -3.56
C ARG A 168 15.57 -8.20 -2.81
N LEU A 169 15.18 -6.95 -3.05
CA LEU A 169 15.73 -5.82 -2.31
C LEU A 169 15.39 -5.87 -0.82
N ALA A 170 14.16 -6.26 -0.47
CA ALA A 170 13.77 -6.49 0.92
C ALA A 170 14.55 -7.65 1.56
N ALA A 171 14.79 -8.73 0.82
CA ALA A 171 15.61 -9.86 1.27
C ALA A 171 17.07 -9.45 1.53
N ILE A 172 17.65 -8.61 0.66
CA ILE A 172 19.00 -8.05 0.87
C ILE A 172 19.04 -7.22 2.16
N ALA A 173 18.00 -6.40 2.40
CA ALA A 173 17.95 -5.53 3.57
C ALA A 173 17.80 -6.31 4.89
N SER A 174 16.88 -7.27 4.92
CA SER A 174 16.65 -8.13 6.08
C SER A 174 17.82 -9.06 6.36
N GLY A 175 18.44 -9.63 5.32
CA GLY A 175 19.59 -10.54 5.46
C GLY A 175 20.94 -9.88 5.71
N ALA A 176 21.00 -8.55 5.92
CA ALA A 176 22.27 -7.84 6.09
C ALA A 176 22.94 -8.11 7.46
N SER A 177 22.20 -8.59 8.46
CA SER A 177 22.72 -9.07 9.75
C SER A 177 21.70 -9.95 10.47
N ASP A 178 22.14 -10.75 11.44
CA ASP A 178 21.26 -11.61 12.24
C ASP A 178 20.14 -10.83 12.95
N ASP A 179 20.44 -9.61 13.42
CA ASP A 179 19.45 -8.74 14.07
C ASP A 179 18.39 -8.24 13.08
N LEU A 180 18.76 -7.97 11.83
CA LEU A 180 17.82 -7.56 10.78
C LEU A 180 16.97 -8.74 10.30
N THR A 181 17.53 -9.95 10.27
CA THR A 181 16.78 -11.19 10.01
C THR A 181 15.73 -11.38 11.09
N ARG A 182 16.13 -11.30 12.37
CA ARG A 182 15.19 -11.43 13.51
C ARG A 182 14.12 -10.34 13.49
N TYR A 183 14.49 -9.12 13.13
CA TYR A 183 13.52 -8.03 12.98
C TYR A 183 12.48 -8.36 11.90
N ALA A 184 12.92 -8.82 10.73
CA ALA A 184 12.03 -9.18 9.63
C ALA A 184 11.05 -10.30 10.04
N GLU A 185 11.53 -11.35 10.70
CA GLU A 185 10.69 -12.44 11.21
C GLU A 185 9.61 -11.92 12.17
N LEU A 186 9.96 -11.02 13.09
CA LEU A 186 9.00 -10.41 14.01
C LEU A 186 8.00 -9.49 13.31
N ALA A 187 8.44 -8.77 12.28
CA ALA A 187 7.57 -7.91 11.46
C ALA A 187 6.58 -8.75 10.63
N ASP A 188 7.04 -9.84 10.02
CA ASP A 188 6.21 -10.81 9.29
C ASP A 188 5.16 -11.43 10.21
N LEU A 189 5.58 -11.93 11.39
CA LEU A 189 4.67 -12.49 12.39
C LEU A 189 3.62 -11.48 12.84
N ARG A 190 4.03 -10.23 13.08
CA ARG A 190 3.09 -9.15 13.43
C ARG A 190 2.10 -8.88 12.30
N SER A 191 2.54 -8.90 11.04
CA SER A 191 1.66 -8.70 9.88
C SER A 191 0.64 -9.83 9.79
N ALA A 192 1.08 -11.09 9.85
CA ALA A 192 0.20 -12.26 9.80
C ALA A 192 -0.85 -12.23 10.92
N GLN A 193 -0.45 -11.85 12.14
CA GLN A 193 -1.38 -11.69 13.26
C GLN A 193 -2.42 -10.58 13.07
N LEU A 194 -2.13 -9.58 12.24
CA LEU A 194 -3.10 -8.53 11.89
C LEU A 194 -4.02 -8.97 10.75
N ASP A 195 -3.54 -9.82 9.84
CA ASP A 195 -4.29 -10.32 8.68
C ASP A 195 -5.20 -11.53 9.02
N GLU A 196 -4.78 -12.41 9.93
CA GLU A 196 -5.53 -13.61 10.36
C GLU A 196 -6.68 -13.30 11.33
N GLN A 197 -6.84 -12.06 11.80
CA GLN A 197 -7.94 -11.70 12.67
C GLN A 197 -9.21 -11.66 11.82
N PRO A 198 -10.18 -12.59 12.01
CA PRO A 198 -11.41 -12.53 11.26
C PRO A 198 -12.09 -11.19 11.54
N VAL A 199 -12.51 -10.50 10.46
CA VAL A 199 -13.54 -9.46 10.56
C VAL A 199 -14.77 -10.20 11.06
N ALA A 200 -14.96 -10.19 12.38
CA ALA A 200 -15.80 -11.16 13.06
C ALA A 200 -17.17 -11.30 12.37
N GLU A 201 -17.52 -12.54 12.02
CA GLU A 201 -18.91 -12.99 11.89
C GLU A 201 -19.59 -12.79 13.25
N GLN A 202 -19.97 -11.54 13.54
CA GLN A 202 -20.66 -11.16 14.76
C GLN A 202 -21.90 -10.36 14.40
N MET A 203 -22.80 -10.97 13.62
CA MET A 203 -24.21 -10.62 13.59
C MET A 203 -25.04 -11.85 13.22
N ALA A 204 -25.34 -12.67 14.23
CA ALA A 204 -26.54 -13.48 14.29
C ALA A 204 -27.47 -12.87 15.35
#